data_AF-A4C555-F1
#
_entry.id   AF-A4C555-F1
#
_cell.length_a   1.000
_cell.length_b   1.000
_cell.length_c   1.000
_cell.angle_alpha   90.00
_cell.angle_beta   90.00
_cell.angle_gamma   90.00
#
_symmetry.space_group_name_H-M   'P 1'
#
loop_
_entity.id
_entity.type
_entity.pdbx_description
1 polymer ?
#
loop_
_entity_poly.entity_id
_entity_poly.type
_entity_poly.pdbx_seq_one_letter_code
_entity_poly.pdbx_strand_id
1 'polypeptide(L)'
;MKTKLTMLLTGLSLLICHSVSAKDQKAVVENTCTGTWPAYWQDVDPKFSEMWSGQTVSNAPTADWTQPVFKLSDKYPTMPVDDKAHQKWRDKKFDALFNPSTSQKDKTKLASEYAWLVMKYVQEGNINQPKQLDFGVCENPVRPWYHIPFQTYDAMSGREFTHGLTREAPVTFSTIKGTGTDKSTMWAVAIYNATAAYTLGTIWQKEGTVNIPKTNLHFDEGAVIAKPLFNTSTVDQLPILANMPAWNANISDPSFCECKPSAGSECTLVEESQQCPRSYAQWGDVRLMQFDIAIKDSRAPKTGWVYGTFVADGVKKAKEKEPWKRISLLGLMWGNDTPPKGQLAYNNPTDPRKNGFMEEVIIWDTVERLNAYSGSAQMRQMGHLGCNFRLNGPADNANSSCMSCHGTASVPDKNFETPPMISQFSGQTKECVAALLNNMSVGMDRAGDPATVNNGISFSDIDGLYFTNVGAGQSFNMTVQTPSGPKNVMANDAPNYPNGQKQWISLDYSLQSSIALKQWMQWQMHQTTKQQLRIVDKELRRN
;
A
#
# COMPACT_ATOMS: atom_id res chain seq x y z
N MET A 1 7.16 5.57 -81.96
CA MET A 1 6.96 4.39 -81.09
C MET A 1 6.50 4.88 -79.73
N LYS A 2 5.37 4.36 -79.26
CA LYS A 2 4.46 4.99 -78.29
C LYS A 2 5.03 5.04 -76.86
N THR A 3 5.03 6.25 -76.29
CA THR A 3 5.24 6.50 -74.86
C THR A 3 3.96 7.09 -74.28
N LYS A 4 3.62 6.62 -73.07
CA LYS A 4 2.46 6.99 -72.25
C LYS A 4 2.40 8.49 -71.95
N LEU A 5 1.18 9.05 -71.87
CA LEU A 5 0.87 10.01 -70.82
C LEU A 5 -0.62 9.98 -70.44
N THR A 6 -0.78 10.09 -69.13
CA THR A 6 -1.91 9.96 -68.22
C THR A 6 -3.02 10.99 -68.45
N MET A 7 -4.28 10.58 -68.24
CA MET A 7 -5.38 11.53 -68.01
C MET A 7 -6.29 11.02 -66.87
N LEU A 8 -6.47 11.90 -65.88
CA LEU A 8 -7.35 11.76 -64.71
C LEU A 8 -8.81 11.51 -65.12
N LEU A 9 -9.49 10.60 -64.41
CA LEU A 9 -10.94 10.65 -64.28
C LEU A 9 -11.35 10.50 -62.81
N THR A 10 -12.01 11.54 -62.32
CA THR A 10 -12.71 11.66 -61.04
C THR A 10 -13.93 10.75 -60.99
N GLY A 11 -14.04 9.92 -59.95
CA GLY A 11 -15.21 9.08 -59.66
C GLY A 11 -15.72 9.34 -58.24
N LEU A 12 -16.88 10.00 -58.16
CA LEU A 12 -17.65 10.28 -56.96
C LEU A 12 -18.35 8.99 -56.50
N SER A 13 -17.99 8.45 -55.31
CA SER A 13 -18.67 7.29 -54.73
C SER A 13 -19.48 7.69 -53.51
N LEU A 14 -20.79 7.46 -53.61
CA LEU A 14 -21.82 7.58 -52.57
C LEU A 14 -21.40 6.87 -51.27
N LEU A 15 -21.35 7.60 -50.16
CA LEU A 15 -21.29 7.02 -48.82
C LEU A 15 -22.69 6.51 -48.44
N ILE A 16 -22.87 5.18 -48.41
CA ILE A 16 -24.03 4.56 -47.77
C ILE A 16 -23.65 4.32 -46.30
N CYS A 17 -24.15 5.17 -45.41
CA CYS A 17 -24.10 4.95 -43.96
C CYS A 17 -24.92 3.71 -43.60
N HIS A 18 -24.26 2.58 -43.39
CA HIS A 18 -24.86 1.45 -42.68
C HIS A 18 -24.73 1.71 -41.17
N SER A 19 -25.85 2.08 -40.55
CA SER A 19 -26.01 2.06 -39.11
C SER A 19 -25.94 0.60 -38.63
N VAL A 20 -24.80 0.20 -38.09
CA VAL A 20 -24.66 -1.09 -37.40
C VAL A 20 -25.36 -0.98 -36.05
N SER A 21 -26.47 -1.69 -35.92
CA SER A 21 -27.12 -1.98 -34.65
C SER A 21 -26.13 -2.69 -33.72
N ALA A 22 -25.88 -2.09 -32.56
CA ALA A 22 -25.12 -2.69 -31.47
C ALA A 22 -25.88 -3.91 -30.93
N LYS A 23 -25.59 -5.09 -31.49
CA LYS A 23 -25.90 -6.39 -30.90
C LYS A 23 -24.62 -7.00 -30.36
N ASP A 24 -24.57 -7.15 -29.04
CA ASP A 24 -23.79 -8.12 -28.26
C ASP A 24 -22.53 -8.69 -28.92
N GLN A 25 -21.49 -7.86 -29.11
CA GLN A 25 -20.14 -8.39 -29.04
C GLN A 25 -19.86 -8.65 -27.57
N LYS A 26 -19.85 -9.92 -27.16
CA LYS A 26 -19.24 -10.32 -25.88
C LYS A 26 -17.83 -9.73 -25.88
N ALA A 27 -17.58 -8.75 -25.01
CA ALA A 27 -16.24 -8.23 -24.80
C ALA A 27 -15.33 -9.43 -24.49
N VAL A 28 -14.29 -9.62 -25.29
CA VAL A 28 -13.30 -10.68 -25.05
C VAL A 28 -12.57 -10.28 -23.78
N VAL A 29 -12.71 -11.08 -22.74
CA VAL A 29 -11.96 -10.91 -21.49
C VAL A 29 -10.48 -11.09 -21.83
N GLU A 30 -9.70 -10.03 -21.67
CA GLU A 30 -8.26 -10.07 -21.89
C GLU A 30 -7.58 -10.74 -20.70
N ASN A 31 -6.70 -11.71 -20.97
CA ASN A 31 -5.80 -12.22 -19.95
C ASN A 31 -4.56 -11.30 -19.84
N THR A 32 -4.39 -10.69 -18.67
CA THR A 32 -3.32 -9.73 -18.37
C THR A 32 -2.12 -10.34 -17.65
N CYS A 33 -2.13 -11.65 -17.39
CA CYS A 33 -1.04 -12.37 -16.71
C CYS A 33 -0.09 -12.99 -17.73
N THR A 34 0.99 -12.27 -18.06
CA THR A 34 1.93 -12.65 -19.12
C THR A 34 3.01 -13.61 -18.66
N GLY A 35 3.32 -13.62 -17.37
CA GLY A 35 4.45 -14.37 -16.81
C GLY A 35 5.80 -13.70 -17.08
N THR A 36 5.83 -12.38 -17.30
CA THR A 36 7.07 -11.63 -17.52
C THR A 36 7.90 -11.52 -16.23
N TRP A 37 7.20 -11.43 -15.10
CA TRP A 37 7.75 -11.24 -13.77
C TRP A 37 7.37 -12.39 -12.82
N PRO A 38 8.15 -12.65 -11.77
CA PRO A 38 7.83 -13.73 -10.83
C PRO A 38 6.55 -13.37 -10.06
N ALA A 39 5.65 -14.34 -9.92
CA ALA A 39 4.37 -14.16 -9.25
C ALA A 39 4.48 -14.32 -7.73
N TYR A 40 5.40 -15.16 -7.25
CA TYR A 40 5.60 -15.45 -5.83
C TYR A 40 7.08 -15.61 -5.47
N TRP A 41 7.39 -15.61 -4.17
CA TRP A 41 8.74 -15.91 -3.69
C TRP A 41 9.12 -17.32 -4.11
N GLN A 42 10.26 -17.47 -4.78
CA GLN A 42 10.67 -18.74 -5.42
C GLN A 42 9.71 -19.26 -6.47
N ASP A 43 9.22 -18.34 -7.30
CA ASP A 43 8.67 -18.72 -8.59
C ASP A 43 9.64 -19.67 -9.31
N VAL A 44 9.11 -20.79 -9.81
CA VAL A 44 9.88 -21.87 -10.43
C VAL A 44 10.32 -21.52 -11.85
N ASP A 45 9.93 -20.36 -12.36
CA ASP A 45 10.48 -19.80 -13.59
C ASP A 45 12.03 -19.81 -13.52
N PRO A 46 12.72 -20.46 -14.48
CA PRO A 46 14.18 -20.54 -14.49
C PRO A 46 14.91 -19.19 -14.45
N LYS A 47 14.27 -18.09 -14.88
CA LYS A 47 14.84 -16.74 -14.78
C LYS A 47 14.96 -16.26 -13.33
N PHE A 48 14.14 -16.81 -12.43
CA PHE A 48 14.04 -16.41 -11.03
C PHE A 48 14.31 -17.55 -10.04
N SER A 49 14.64 -18.75 -10.53
CA SER A 49 15.13 -19.86 -9.70
C SER A 49 16.44 -19.44 -9.02
N GLU A 50 16.48 -19.49 -7.68
CA GLU A 50 17.66 -19.17 -6.85
C GLU A 50 18.04 -17.68 -6.78
N MET A 51 17.11 -16.88 -6.25
CA MET A 51 17.25 -15.43 -6.03
C MET A 51 18.49 -15.06 -5.17
N TRP A 52 18.91 -15.91 -4.24
CA TRP A 52 20.09 -15.71 -3.38
C TRP A 52 20.72 -17.05 -2.94
N SER A 53 21.94 -17.00 -2.36
CA SER A 53 22.73 -18.19 -2.00
C SER A 53 22.18 -18.95 -0.79
N GLY A 54 22.06 -20.28 -0.87
CA GLY A 54 21.65 -21.09 0.29
C GLY A 54 20.14 -21.10 0.52
N GLN A 55 19.37 -20.80 -0.53
CA GLN A 55 17.92 -20.85 -0.52
C GLN A 55 17.44 -22.31 -0.50
N THR A 56 17.11 -22.83 0.69
CA THR A 56 16.80 -24.27 0.91
C THR A 56 15.33 -24.60 1.16
N VAL A 57 14.51 -23.63 1.57
CA VAL A 57 13.06 -23.80 1.79
C VAL A 57 12.32 -23.23 0.60
N SER A 58 11.26 -23.88 0.13
CA SER A 58 10.48 -23.47 -1.04
C SER A 58 9.11 -22.89 -0.66
N ASN A 59 8.78 -21.72 -1.20
CA ASN A 59 7.41 -21.19 -1.29
C ASN A 59 6.76 -21.53 -2.64
N ALA A 60 7.29 -22.49 -3.39
CA ALA A 60 6.62 -23.05 -4.55
C ALA A 60 5.50 -24.02 -4.13
N PRO A 61 4.44 -24.16 -4.95
CA PRO A 61 3.43 -25.19 -4.75
C PRO A 61 4.07 -26.58 -4.66
N THR A 62 3.65 -27.39 -3.68
CA THR A 62 4.05 -28.80 -3.58
C THR A 62 3.27 -29.63 -4.61
N ALA A 63 3.70 -30.88 -4.83
CA ALA A 63 2.97 -31.82 -5.69
C ALA A 63 1.53 -32.09 -5.20
N ASP A 64 1.26 -31.86 -3.91
CA ASP A 64 -0.06 -32.03 -3.29
C ASP A 64 -1.00 -30.83 -3.52
N TRP A 65 -0.46 -29.69 -3.99
CA TRP A 65 -1.28 -28.52 -4.29
C TRP A 65 -1.99 -28.66 -5.63
N THR A 66 -3.33 -28.73 -5.59
CA THR A 66 -4.18 -28.94 -6.77
C THR A 66 -5.06 -27.74 -7.12
N GLN A 67 -5.00 -26.68 -6.30
CA GLN A 67 -5.77 -25.46 -6.51
C GLN A 67 -5.02 -24.49 -7.45
N PRO A 68 -5.67 -23.42 -7.94
CA PRO A 68 -4.99 -22.40 -8.73
C PRO A 68 -3.75 -21.83 -8.01
N VAL A 69 -2.72 -21.52 -8.79
CA VAL A 69 -1.53 -20.81 -8.34
C VAL A 69 -1.65 -19.36 -8.79
N PHE A 70 -1.32 -18.43 -7.89
CA PHE A 70 -1.34 -17.01 -8.17
C PHE A 70 -0.47 -16.68 -9.40
N LYS A 71 -1.00 -15.79 -10.24
CA LYS A 71 -0.29 -15.23 -11.38
C LYS A 71 -0.32 -13.72 -11.30
N LEU A 72 0.80 -13.10 -11.61
CA LEU A 72 0.92 -11.66 -11.62
C LEU A 72 0.28 -11.08 -12.88
N SER A 73 -0.78 -10.28 -12.72
CA SER A 73 -1.30 -9.40 -13.78
C SER A 73 -0.33 -8.26 -14.06
N ASP A 74 0.41 -8.37 -15.16
CA ASP A 74 1.58 -7.55 -15.49
C ASP A 74 1.59 -7.02 -16.94
N LYS A 75 0.50 -7.22 -17.69
CA LYS A 75 0.32 -6.67 -19.03
C LYS A 75 -0.06 -5.19 -19.03
N TYR A 76 0.79 -4.33 -18.48
CA TYR A 76 0.47 -2.91 -18.29
C TYR A 76 0.05 -2.19 -19.58
N PRO A 77 -0.92 -1.25 -19.51
CA PRO A 77 -1.28 -0.40 -20.65
C PRO A 77 -0.06 0.39 -21.16
N THR A 78 0.03 0.56 -22.47
CA THR A 78 1.10 1.33 -23.13
C THR A 78 0.70 2.77 -23.46
N MET A 79 -0.57 3.12 -23.23
CA MET A 79 -1.15 4.45 -23.42
C MET A 79 -1.97 4.81 -22.18
N PRO A 80 -2.11 6.11 -21.84
CA PRO A 80 -2.97 6.55 -20.74
C PRO A 80 -4.40 6.03 -20.88
N VAL A 81 -5.00 5.64 -19.75
CA VAL A 81 -6.38 5.13 -19.68
C VAL A 81 -7.18 6.01 -18.72
N ASP A 82 -8.35 6.50 -19.14
CA ASP A 82 -9.30 7.19 -18.27
C ASP A 82 -10.63 6.43 -18.24
N ASP A 83 -11.00 5.93 -17.05
CA ASP A 83 -12.23 5.17 -16.82
C ASP A 83 -13.35 6.04 -16.21
N LYS A 84 -13.30 7.37 -16.41
CA LYS A 84 -14.22 8.36 -15.80
C LYS A 84 -15.69 7.97 -15.85
N ALA A 85 -16.15 7.36 -16.95
CA ALA A 85 -17.55 6.97 -17.15
C ALA A 85 -18.06 6.00 -16.06
N HIS A 86 -17.15 5.23 -15.44
CA HIS A 86 -17.45 4.26 -14.38
C HIS A 86 -17.04 4.76 -12.98
N GLN A 87 -16.39 5.93 -12.88
CA GLN A 87 -15.85 6.48 -11.64
C GLN A 87 -16.76 7.54 -11.01
N LYS A 88 -17.93 7.12 -10.52
CA LYS A 88 -18.99 8.02 -10.02
C LYS A 88 -18.58 8.95 -8.86
N TRP A 89 -17.51 8.62 -8.13
CA TRP A 89 -16.97 9.53 -7.11
C TRP A 89 -16.35 10.81 -7.70
N ARG A 90 -16.08 10.84 -9.01
CA ARG A 90 -15.61 12.03 -9.76
C ARG A 90 -16.73 13.01 -10.15
N ASP A 91 -17.97 12.74 -9.75
CA ASP A 91 -19.09 13.66 -9.94
C ASP A 91 -18.86 14.98 -9.16
N LYS A 92 -19.30 16.11 -9.74
CA LYS A 92 -19.17 17.46 -9.15
C LYS A 92 -19.77 17.61 -7.76
N LYS A 93 -20.74 16.75 -7.40
CA LYS A 93 -21.33 16.77 -6.05
C LYS A 93 -20.29 16.55 -4.95
N PHE A 94 -19.20 15.85 -5.26
CA PHE A 94 -18.12 15.58 -4.31
C PHE A 94 -17.12 16.74 -4.17
N ASP A 95 -17.22 17.80 -4.96
CA ASP A 95 -16.37 19.00 -4.79
C ASP A 95 -16.58 19.62 -3.39
N ALA A 96 -17.81 19.51 -2.86
CA ALA A 96 -18.13 19.92 -1.50
C ALA A 96 -17.37 19.14 -0.42
N LEU A 97 -16.92 17.90 -0.67
CA LEU A 97 -16.12 17.13 0.29
C LEU A 97 -14.79 17.83 0.60
N PHE A 98 -14.18 18.41 -0.42
CA PHE A 98 -12.86 19.06 -0.35
C PHE A 98 -12.93 20.55 0.01
N ASN A 99 -14.13 21.12 0.04
CA ASN A 99 -14.31 22.53 0.39
C ASN A 99 -14.16 22.73 1.91
N PRO A 100 -13.23 23.60 2.37
CA PRO A 100 -13.04 23.91 3.79
C PRO A 100 -14.30 24.44 4.50
N SER A 101 -15.22 25.07 3.77
CA SER A 101 -16.46 25.64 4.33
C SER A 101 -17.59 24.63 4.48
N THR A 102 -17.46 23.41 3.96
CA THR A 102 -18.49 22.37 4.11
C THR A 102 -18.53 21.88 5.55
N SER A 103 -19.74 21.75 6.09
CA SER A 103 -19.94 21.26 7.46
C SER A 103 -19.38 19.85 7.64
N GLN A 104 -18.89 19.54 8.84
CA GLN A 104 -18.36 18.20 9.14
C GLN A 104 -19.41 17.11 8.91
N LYS A 105 -20.67 17.38 9.26
CA LYS A 105 -21.79 16.47 9.01
C LYS A 105 -21.96 16.13 7.53
N ASP A 106 -21.90 17.15 6.66
CA ASP A 106 -22.04 16.95 5.22
C ASP A 106 -20.81 16.28 4.61
N LYS A 107 -19.60 16.66 5.07
CA LYS A 107 -18.36 15.94 4.73
C LYS A 107 -18.46 14.46 5.09
N THR A 108 -18.95 14.10 6.27
CA THR A 108 -19.10 12.68 6.68
C THR A 108 -20.03 11.90 5.75
N LYS A 109 -21.16 12.50 5.34
CA LYS A 109 -22.08 11.87 4.39
C LYS A 109 -21.43 11.68 3.01
N LEU A 110 -20.77 12.73 2.50
CA LEU A 110 -20.09 12.71 1.21
C LEU A 110 -18.91 11.72 1.20
N ALA A 111 -18.08 11.70 2.25
CA ALA A 111 -16.96 10.78 2.39
C ALA A 111 -17.43 9.32 2.39
N SER A 112 -18.51 9.03 3.13
CA SER A 112 -19.10 7.68 3.16
C SER A 112 -19.58 7.26 1.78
N GLU A 113 -20.31 8.12 1.07
CA GLU A 113 -20.78 7.83 -0.28
C GLU A 113 -19.62 7.67 -1.27
N TYR A 114 -18.64 8.58 -1.22
CA TYR A 114 -17.43 8.55 -2.05
C TYR A 114 -16.71 7.20 -1.90
N ALA A 115 -16.39 6.82 -0.67
CA ALA A 115 -15.63 5.60 -0.39
C ALA A 115 -16.37 4.34 -0.85
N TRP A 116 -17.69 4.26 -0.64
CA TRP A 116 -18.48 3.11 -1.10
C TRP A 116 -18.66 3.06 -2.62
N LEU A 117 -18.64 4.19 -3.33
CA LEU A 117 -18.60 4.20 -4.79
C LEU A 117 -17.27 3.65 -5.31
N VAL A 118 -16.15 4.01 -4.68
CA VAL A 118 -14.83 3.43 -5.00
C VAL A 118 -14.82 1.93 -4.67
N MET A 119 -15.28 1.53 -3.49
CA MET A 119 -15.34 0.12 -3.09
C MET A 119 -16.17 -0.72 -4.07
N LYS A 120 -17.32 -0.19 -4.52
CA LYS A 120 -18.14 -0.84 -5.53
C LYS A 120 -17.37 -1.02 -6.85
N TYR A 121 -16.69 0.03 -7.32
CA TYR A 121 -15.86 -0.03 -8.52
C TYR A 121 -14.73 -1.05 -8.42
N VAL A 122 -14.12 -1.16 -7.24
CA VAL A 122 -13.08 -2.16 -6.93
C VAL A 122 -13.65 -3.58 -6.94
N GLN A 123 -14.84 -3.81 -6.38
CA GLN A 123 -15.44 -5.15 -6.30
C GLN A 123 -16.00 -5.65 -7.64
N GLU A 124 -16.40 -4.75 -8.55
CA GLU A 124 -16.96 -5.12 -9.85
C GLU A 124 -15.98 -6.00 -10.68
N GLY A 125 -16.36 -7.26 -10.90
CA GLY A 125 -15.56 -8.26 -11.60
C GLY A 125 -14.44 -8.90 -10.76
N ASN A 126 -14.12 -8.35 -9.59
CA ASN A 126 -13.08 -8.91 -8.71
C ASN A 126 -13.62 -9.90 -7.67
N ILE A 127 -14.93 -9.94 -7.42
CA ILE A 127 -15.52 -10.88 -6.48
C ILE A 127 -16.61 -11.73 -7.13
N ASN A 128 -16.87 -12.90 -6.57
CA ASN A 128 -17.92 -13.85 -6.96
C ASN A 128 -17.84 -14.31 -8.42
N GLN A 129 -16.63 -14.38 -8.98
CA GLN A 129 -16.44 -14.86 -10.34
C GLN A 129 -16.39 -16.39 -10.37
N PRO A 130 -17.22 -17.06 -11.20
CA PRO A 130 -17.20 -18.50 -11.30
C PRO A 130 -15.81 -19.01 -11.70
N LYS A 131 -15.24 -19.92 -10.90
CA LYS A 131 -13.94 -20.58 -11.16
C LYS A 131 -12.74 -19.62 -11.17
N GLN A 132 -12.88 -18.41 -10.64
CA GLN A 132 -11.77 -17.50 -10.39
C GLN A 132 -11.69 -17.24 -8.88
N LEU A 133 -10.49 -17.07 -8.37
CA LEU A 133 -10.29 -16.59 -7.02
C LEU A 133 -10.81 -15.16 -6.92
N ASP A 134 -11.46 -14.80 -5.81
CA ASP A 134 -11.73 -13.40 -5.53
C ASP A 134 -10.41 -12.63 -5.55
N PHE A 135 -10.39 -11.49 -6.23
CA PHE A 135 -9.21 -10.67 -6.54
C PHE A 135 -8.12 -11.40 -7.36
N GLY A 136 -8.46 -12.52 -8.02
CA GLY A 136 -7.69 -13.12 -9.10
C GLY A 136 -7.87 -12.34 -10.40
N VAL A 137 -7.10 -11.27 -10.57
CA VAL A 137 -7.43 -10.22 -11.56
C VAL A 137 -7.00 -10.48 -13.01
N CYS A 138 -6.36 -11.61 -13.32
CA CYS A 138 -5.83 -11.91 -14.66
C CYS A 138 -6.89 -11.77 -15.76
N GLU A 139 -8.12 -12.16 -15.47
CA GLU A 139 -9.23 -12.26 -16.43
C GLU A 139 -10.49 -11.62 -15.83
N ASN A 140 -10.36 -10.40 -15.30
CA ASN A 140 -11.51 -9.67 -14.76
C ASN A 140 -12.52 -9.36 -15.88
N PRO A 141 -13.79 -9.76 -15.75
CA PRO A 141 -14.78 -9.67 -16.84
C PRO A 141 -15.40 -8.28 -17.02
N VAL A 142 -15.09 -7.33 -16.13
CA VAL A 142 -15.61 -5.95 -16.17
C VAL A 142 -14.54 -4.97 -16.63
N ARG A 143 -13.36 -5.01 -16.00
CA ARG A 143 -12.25 -4.11 -16.30
C ARG A 143 -10.92 -4.71 -15.82
N PRO A 144 -9.81 -4.53 -16.55
CA PRO A 144 -8.53 -5.10 -16.14
C PRO A 144 -8.00 -4.41 -14.88
N TRP A 145 -7.38 -5.22 -14.01
CA TRP A 145 -6.62 -4.78 -12.84
C TRP A 145 -5.25 -5.42 -12.87
N TYR A 146 -4.27 -4.78 -12.24
CA TYR A 146 -2.87 -5.11 -12.34
C TYR A 146 -2.20 -5.17 -10.98
N HIS A 147 -1.07 -5.86 -10.89
CA HIS A 147 -0.24 -5.89 -9.70
C HIS A 147 1.07 -5.16 -9.96
N ILE A 148 1.78 -4.79 -8.90
CA ILE A 148 3.19 -4.38 -8.98
C ILE A 148 4.09 -5.63 -8.85
N PRO A 149 5.14 -5.79 -9.69
CA PRO A 149 6.01 -6.95 -9.64
C PRO A 149 7.05 -6.79 -8.52
N PHE A 150 7.92 -7.79 -8.34
CA PHE A 150 9.09 -7.72 -7.45
C PHE A 150 8.78 -7.39 -5.98
N GLN A 151 7.62 -7.83 -5.49
CA GLN A 151 7.33 -7.96 -4.05
C GLN A 151 7.53 -9.41 -3.58
N THR A 152 8.54 -10.07 -4.16
CA THR A 152 8.75 -11.53 -4.10
C THR A 152 10.13 -11.91 -3.60
N TYR A 153 11.05 -10.94 -3.47
CA TYR A 153 12.46 -11.20 -3.25
C TYR A 153 12.79 -11.50 -1.77
N ASP A 154 12.02 -10.90 -0.86
CA ASP A 154 12.17 -11.08 0.58
C ASP A 154 11.64 -12.44 1.05
N ALA A 155 12.46 -13.20 1.80
CA ALA A 155 12.09 -14.56 2.22
C ALA A 155 10.92 -14.58 3.21
N MET A 156 10.88 -13.61 4.12
CA MET A 156 9.84 -13.52 5.13
C MET A 156 8.54 -12.90 4.59
N SER A 157 8.66 -11.92 3.69
CA SER A 157 7.60 -10.99 3.29
C SER A 157 7.24 -11.03 1.81
N GLY A 158 7.91 -11.86 1.00
CA GLY A 158 7.62 -12.02 -0.42
C GLY A 158 6.22 -12.61 -0.67
N ARG A 159 5.68 -12.45 -1.87
CA ARG A 159 4.35 -12.99 -2.23
C ARG A 159 4.27 -14.49 -2.01
N GLU A 160 3.19 -14.96 -1.43
CA GLU A 160 2.85 -16.39 -1.34
C GLU A 160 2.11 -16.86 -2.61
N PHE A 161 2.11 -18.17 -2.87
CA PHE A 161 1.74 -18.72 -4.18
C PHE A 161 0.24 -18.95 -4.39
N THR A 162 -0.61 -18.87 -3.37
CA THR A 162 -2.04 -19.20 -3.50
C THR A 162 -2.88 -17.99 -3.93
N HIS A 163 -2.63 -16.81 -3.36
CA HIS A 163 -3.36 -15.56 -3.63
C HIS A 163 -2.43 -14.35 -3.91
N GLY A 164 -1.10 -14.53 -3.88
CA GLY A 164 -0.16 -13.45 -4.11
C GLY A 164 -0.02 -12.49 -2.94
N LEU A 165 -0.44 -12.92 -1.74
CA LEU A 165 -0.36 -12.10 -0.52
C LEU A 165 1.09 -11.91 -0.09
N THR A 166 1.42 -10.73 0.40
CA THR A 166 2.72 -10.45 1.00
C THR A 166 2.56 -10.26 2.50
N ARG A 167 3.50 -10.77 3.31
CA ARG A 167 3.48 -10.53 4.77
C ARG A 167 3.77 -9.05 5.01
N GLU A 168 2.87 -8.38 5.70
CA GLU A 168 2.99 -7.00 6.14
C GLU A 168 3.60 -6.94 7.55
N ALA A 169 3.73 -5.74 8.11
CA ALA A 169 4.28 -5.56 9.44
C ALA A 169 3.52 -6.38 10.51
N PRO A 170 4.22 -6.87 11.56
CA PRO A 170 3.57 -7.41 12.74
C PRO A 170 2.51 -6.48 13.29
N VAL A 171 1.44 -7.07 13.82
CA VAL A 171 0.42 -6.34 14.56
C VAL A 171 0.21 -7.00 15.91
N THR A 172 -0.07 -6.18 16.91
CA THR A 172 -0.49 -6.66 18.23
C THR A 172 -1.81 -5.98 18.57
N PHE A 173 -2.87 -6.77 18.70
CA PHE A 173 -4.18 -6.26 19.07
C PHE A 173 -4.42 -6.36 20.56
N SER A 174 -5.26 -5.48 21.09
CA SER A 174 -5.79 -5.59 22.44
C SER A 174 -7.03 -6.46 22.41
N THR A 175 -7.04 -7.52 23.20
CA THR A 175 -8.13 -8.49 23.27
C THR A 175 -8.76 -8.51 24.66
N ILE A 176 -10.04 -8.87 24.72
CA ILE A 176 -10.74 -9.07 26.00
C ILE A 176 -10.39 -10.45 26.60
N LYS A 177 -10.10 -11.43 25.74
CA LYS A 177 -9.71 -12.78 26.14
C LYS A 177 -8.19 -12.91 26.31
N GLY A 178 -7.77 -13.95 27.04
CA GLY A 178 -6.37 -14.37 27.16
C GLY A 178 -5.53 -13.41 28.01
N THR A 179 -4.30 -13.13 27.56
CA THR A 179 -3.34 -12.25 28.23
C THR A 179 -3.62 -10.75 28.05
N GLY A 180 -4.73 -10.40 27.39
CA GLY A 180 -5.12 -9.01 27.09
C GLY A 180 -4.57 -8.47 25.76
N THR A 181 -3.71 -9.24 25.08
CA THR A 181 -3.21 -8.92 23.74
C THR A 181 -3.05 -10.15 22.87
N ASP A 182 -3.14 -9.94 21.56
CA ASP A 182 -2.92 -10.97 20.54
C ASP A 182 -1.88 -10.50 19.51
N LYS A 183 -0.78 -11.23 19.39
CA LYS A 183 0.24 -10.97 18.36
C LYS A 183 -0.12 -11.77 17.12
N SER A 184 -0.21 -11.09 15.97
CA SER A 184 -0.57 -11.73 14.71
C SER A 184 0.17 -11.09 13.54
N THR A 185 -0.07 -11.62 12.34
CA THR A 185 0.53 -11.11 11.10
C THR A 185 -0.55 -10.64 10.14
N MET A 186 -0.22 -9.59 9.40
CA MET A 186 -1.02 -9.08 8.32
C MET A 186 -0.49 -9.60 6.97
N TRP A 187 -1.38 -9.88 6.04
CA TRP A 187 -1.07 -10.42 4.71
C TRP A 187 -1.89 -9.69 3.67
N ALA A 188 -1.27 -9.15 2.63
CA ALA A 188 -1.97 -8.24 1.72
C ALA A 188 -1.54 -8.37 0.27
N VAL A 189 -2.47 -8.05 -0.63
CA VAL A 189 -2.23 -7.91 -2.06
C VAL A 189 -2.82 -6.59 -2.52
N ALA A 190 -2.07 -5.83 -3.31
CA ALA A 190 -2.54 -4.56 -3.88
C ALA A 190 -2.84 -4.74 -5.37
N ILE A 191 -3.96 -4.19 -5.82
CA ILE A 191 -4.39 -4.15 -7.22
C ILE A 191 -4.55 -2.70 -7.70
N TYR A 192 -4.22 -2.47 -8.95
CA TYR A 192 -4.14 -1.17 -9.61
C TYR A 192 -5.09 -1.18 -10.80
N ASN A 193 -5.97 -0.19 -10.92
CA ASN A 193 -6.80 -0.07 -12.13
C ASN A 193 -5.94 0.29 -13.35
N ALA A 194 -6.50 0.20 -14.55
CA ALA A 194 -5.77 0.49 -15.79
C ALA A 194 -5.12 1.89 -15.83
N THR A 195 -5.79 2.91 -15.29
CA THR A 195 -5.23 4.26 -15.16
C THR A 195 -3.95 4.28 -14.33
N ALA A 196 -3.95 3.63 -13.16
CA ALA A 196 -2.77 3.54 -12.31
C ALA A 196 -1.68 2.64 -12.92
N ALA A 197 -2.09 1.56 -13.56
CA ALA A 197 -1.21 0.57 -14.18
C ALA A 197 -0.43 1.12 -15.37
N TYR A 198 -0.93 2.14 -16.08
CA TYR A 198 -0.16 2.84 -17.10
C TYR A 198 1.15 3.41 -16.52
N THR A 199 1.09 4.06 -15.34
CA THR A 199 2.28 4.56 -14.65
C THR A 199 3.24 3.43 -14.29
N LEU A 200 2.72 2.29 -13.79
CA LEU A 200 3.55 1.11 -13.53
C LEU A 200 4.26 0.61 -14.79
N GLY A 201 3.58 0.61 -15.95
CA GLY A 201 4.15 0.22 -17.24
C GLY A 201 5.29 1.12 -17.74
N THR A 202 5.42 2.34 -17.23
CA THR A 202 6.58 3.21 -17.51
C THR A 202 7.84 2.78 -16.75
N ILE A 203 7.68 2.01 -15.67
CA ILE A 203 8.74 1.46 -14.83
C ILE A 203 9.04 0.03 -15.28
N TRP A 204 8.03 -0.83 -15.29
CA TRP A 204 8.14 -2.27 -15.51
C TRP A 204 7.83 -2.61 -16.97
N GLN A 205 8.86 -2.88 -17.76
CA GLN A 205 8.72 -3.09 -19.20
C GLN A 205 8.28 -4.51 -19.53
N LYS A 206 7.53 -4.66 -20.63
CA LYS A 206 6.99 -5.96 -21.09
C LYS A 206 8.06 -7.00 -21.44
N GLU A 207 9.29 -6.57 -21.74
CA GLU A 207 10.43 -7.44 -22.00
C GLU A 207 11.10 -7.96 -20.70
N GLY A 208 10.55 -7.63 -19.54
CA GLY A 208 11.11 -8.02 -18.24
C GLY A 208 12.37 -7.23 -17.89
N THR A 209 12.42 -5.96 -18.30
CA THR A 209 13.43 -4.96 -17.91
C THR A 209 12.79 -3.83 -17.11
N VAL A 210 13.58 -3.10 -16.33
CA VAL A 210 13.10 -2.00 -15.48
C VAL A 210 13.72 -0.69 -15.90
N ASN A 211 12.87 0.30 -16.16
CA ASN A 211 13.26 1.68 -16.35
C ASN A 211 13.17 2.41 -15.00
N ILE A 212 14.29 2.46 -14.27
CA ILE A 212 14.36 3.17 -13.00
C ILE A 212 14.06 4.66 -13.23
N PRO A 213 13.04 5.25 -12.58
CA PRO A 213 12.69 6.64 -12.81
C PRO A 213 13.85 7.58 -12.46
N LYS A 214 14.11 8.53 -13.36
CA LYS A 214 15.15 9.58 -13.18
C LYS A 214 14.55 10.95 -12.82
N THR A 215 13.23 11.05 -12.91
CA THR A 215 12.42 12.23 -12.61
C THR A 215 11.18 11.78 -11.85
N ASN A 216 10.54 12.71 -11.14
CA ASN A 216 9.35 12.41 -10.37
C ASN A 216 8.26 11.79 -11.25
N LEU A 217 7.65 10.73 -10.74
CA LEU A 217 6.48 10.12 -11.36
C LEU A 217 5.20 10.86 -10.97
N HIS A 218 4.17 10.70 -11.79
CA HIS A 218 2.83 11.19 -11.53
C HIS A 218 1.84 10.14 -12.01
N PHE A 219 0.90 9.75 -11.14
CA PHE A 219 -0.26 8.96 -11.53
C PHE A 219 -1.32 9.86 -12.15
N ASP A 220 -1.99 9.35 -13.19
CA ASP A 220 -3.07 10.05 -13.87
C ASP A 220 -4.34 10.14 -13.02
N GLU A 221 -5.13 11.20 -13.23
CA GLU A 221 -6.40 11.43 -12.56
C GLU A 221 -7.35 10.24 -12.73
N GLY A 222 -7.93 9.75 -11.62
CA GLY A 222 -8.74 8.54 -11.64
C GLY A 222 -7.96 7.24 -11.50
N ALA A 223 -6.64 7.28 -11.25
CA ALA A 223 -5.92 6.14 -10.73
C ALA A 223 -6.55 5.66 -9.41
N VAL A 224 -6.79 4.35 -9.32
CA VAL A 224 -7.34 3.68 -8.12
C VAL A 224 -6.44 2.52 -7.76
N ILE A 225 -6.03 2.49 -6.50
CA ILE A 225 -5.29 1.40 -5.87
C ILE A 225 -6.19 0.85 -4.77
N ALA A 226 -6.30 -0.47 -4.72
CA ALA A 226 -7.08 -1.19 -3.71
C ALA A 226 -6.21 -2.27 -3.09
N LYS A 227 -6.27 -2.40 -1.77
CA LYS A 227 -5.45 -3.34 -1.02
C LYS A 227 -6.32 -4.04 0.03
N PRO A 228 -6.81 -5.26 -0.20
CA PRO A 228 -7.30 -6.12 0.87
C PRO A 228 -6.14 -6.62 1.75
N LEU A 229 -6.33 -6.52 3.07
CA LEU A 229 -5.41 -6.99 4.10
C LEU A 229 -6.11 -8.02 4.99
N PHE A 230 -5.46 -9.16 5.14
CA PHE A 230 -5.94 -10.31 5.90
C PHE A 230 -5.09 -10.52 7.14
N ASN A 231 -5.68 -11.09 8.19
CA ASN A 231 -5.06 -11.27 9.48
C ASN A 231 -5.12 -12.73 9.93
N THR A 232 -4.12 -13.15 10.71
CA THR A 232 -4.01 -14.52 11.24
C THR A 232 -4.70 -14.74 12.59
N SER A 233 -5.25 -13.71 13.23
CA SER A 233 -6.00 -13.86 14.48
C SER A 233 -7.28 -14.67 14.27
N THR A 234 -7.67 -15.38 15.33
CA THR A 234 -8.91 -16.16 15.36
C THR A 234 -10.12 -15.27 15.66
N VAL A 235 -11.32 -15.76 15.34
CA VAL A 235 -12.58 -15.11 15.75
C VAL A 235 -12.73 -15.03 17.27
N ASP A 236 -12.11 -15.97 17.99
CA ASP A 236 -12.12 -15.94 19.45
C ASP A 236 -11.27 -14.81 20.04
N GLN A 237 -10.13 -14.51 19.42
CA GLN A 237 -9.29 -13.36 19.78
C GLN A 237 -9.94 -12.05 19.33
N LEU A 238 -10.43 -12.00 18.08
CA LEU A 238 -11.02 -10.81 17.46
C LEU A 238 -12.41 -11.13 16.89
N PRO A 239 -13.49 -10.95 17.69
CA PRO A 239 -14.85 -11.29 17.27
C PRO A 239 -15.31 -10.61 15.98
N ILE A 240 -14.81 -9.40 15.68
CA ILE A 240 -15.12 -8.64 14.47
C ILE A 240 -14.79 -9.40 13.16
N LEU A 241 -13.91 -10.41 13.22
CA LEU A 241 -13.55 -11.28 12.10
C LEU A 241 -14.60 -12.36 11.81
N ALA A 242 -15.62 -12.52 12.67
CA ALA A 242 -16.72 -13.45 12.42
C ALA A 242 -17.40 -13.13 11.08
N ASN A 243 -17.71 -14.15 10.28
CA ASN A 243 -18.38 -13.98 8.97
C ASN A 243 -17.56 -13.23 7.91
N MET A 244 -16.29 -12.89 8.13
CA MET A 244 -15.46 -12.25 7.10
C MET A 244 -15.01 -13.25 6.03
N PRO A 245 -14.72 -12.79 4.79
CA PRO A 245 -14.00 -13.60 3.81
C PRO A 245 -12.70 -14.15 4.39
N ALA A 246 -12.39 -15.40 4.07
CA ALA A 246 -11.20 -16.10 4.52
C ALA A 246 -10.52 -16.79 3.33
N TRP A 247 -9.19 -16.80 3.34
CA TRP A 247 -8.37 -17.44 2.31
C TRP A 247 -7.39 -18.43 2.93
N ASN A 248 -7.27 -19.60 2.30
CA ASN A 248 -6.18 -20.53 2.59
C ASN A 248 -4.91 -20.02 1.91
N ALA A 249 -3.96 -19.53 2.70
CA ALA A 249 -2.76 -18.87 2.23
C ALA A 249 -1.49 -19.62 2.67
N ASN A 250 -0.44 -19.59 1.84
CA ASN A 250 0.84 -20.16 2.24
C ASN A 250 1.62 -19.19 3.14
N ILE A 251 1.30 -19.22 4.44
CA ILE A 251 1.81 -18.28 5.45
C ILE A 251 2.86 -18.91 6.37
N SER A 252 3.59 -18.10 7.13
CA SER A 252 4.40 -18.58 8.26
C SER A 252 3.54 -18.77 9.53
N ASP A 253 4.13 -19.33 10.59
CA ASP A 253 3.44 -19.55 11.88
C ASP A 253 2.69 -18.28 12.36
N PRO A 254 1.36 -18.40 12.63
CA PRO A 254 0.51 -17.28 12.99
C PRO A 254 0.76 -16.73 14.39
N SER A 255 1.48 -17.47 15.25
CA SER A 255 1.93 -17.02 16.58
C SER A 255 3.05 -15.96 16.53
N PHE A 256 3.20 -15.32 15.38
CA PHE A 256 4.22 -14.34 15.03
C PHE A 256 5.62 -14.94 14.98
N CYS A 257 5.95 -15.56 13.84
CA CYS A 257 7.31 -16.03 13.61
C CYS A 257 8.32 -14.88 13.58
N GLU A 258 9.29 -14.95 14.50
CA GLU A 258 10.42 -14.04 14.64
C GLU A 258 11.73 -14.80 14.34
N CYS A 259 12.57 -14.24 13.48
CA CYS A 259 13.89 -14.80 13.21
C CYS A 259 14.92 -14.27 14.22
N LYS A 260 15.80 -15.16 14.72
CA LYS A 260 16.91 -14.83 15.62
C LYS A 260 18.24 -14.95 14.87
N PRO A 261 19.03 -13.86 14.76
CA PRO A 261 20.30 -13.92 14.05
C PRO A 261 21.33 -14.73 14.82
N SER A 262 22.13 -15.52 14.10
CA SER A 262 23.30 -16.21 14.66
C SER A 262 24.47 -15.26 14.92
N ALA A 263 24.58 -14.16 14.16
CA ALA A 263 25.57 -13.10 14.33
C ALA A 263 25.00 -11.74 13.89
N GLY A 264 25.55 -10.65 14.42
CA GLY A 264 25.09 -9.29 14.11
C GLY A 264 23.77 -8.92 14.79
N SER A 265 23.12 -7.87 14.29
CA SER A 265 21.86 -7.35 14.84
C SER A 265 20.61 -7.90 14.16
N GLU A 266 20.76 -8.66 13.07
CA GLU A 266 19.68 -8.94 12.13
C GLU A 266 19.87 -10.26 11.39
N CYS A 267 18.76 -10.98 11.11
CA CYS A 267 18.80 -12.23 10.37
C CYS A 267 19.13 -12.04 8.90
N THR A 268 19.86 -12.99 8.35
CA THR A 268 20.03 -13.16 6.91
C THR A 268 18.77 -13.71 6.24
N LEU A 269 18.63 -13.53 4.93
CA LEU A 269 17.53 -14.14 4.16
C LEU A 269 17.49 -15.68 4.29
N VAL A 270 18.66 -16.30 4.44
CA VAL A 270 18.79 -17.75 4.70
C VAL A 270 18.13 -18.10 6.03
N GLU A 271 18.54 -17.42 7.11
CA GLU A 271 18.01 -17.65 8.44
C GLU A 271 16.51 -17.40 8.51
N GLU A 272 16.01 -16.33 7.88
CA GLU A 272 14.58 -16.03 7.83
C GLU A 272 13.81 -17.17 7.14
N SER A 273 14.31 -17.66 5.99
CA SER A 273 13.65 -18.74 5.26
C SER A 273 13.58 -20.05 6.05
N GLN A 274 14.61 -20.33 6.86
CA GLN A 274 14.74 -21.57 7.64
C GLN A 274 13.97 -21.50 8.96
N GLN A 275 13.99 -20.34 9.63
CA GLN A 275 13.35 -20.15 10.94
C GLN A 275 11.85 -19.82 10.82
N CYS A 276 11.42 -19.24 9.69
CA CYS A 276 10.03 -18.88 9.43
C CYS A 276 9.45 -19.56 8.16
N PRO A 277 9.48 -20.89 8.07
CA PRO A 277 8.96 -21.61 6.91
C PRO A 277 7.47 -21.33 6.71
N ARG A 278 7.02 -21.41 5.45
CA ARG A 278 5.63 -21.20 5.07
C ARG A 278 4.91 -22.52 4.82
N SER A 279 3.62 -22.57 5.14
CA SER A 279 2.76 -23.73 4.86
C SER A 279 1.30 -23.33 4.73
N TYR A 280 0.66 -23.73 3.62
CA TYR A 280 -0.79 -23.61 3.43
C TYR A 280 -1.59 -24.62 4.26
N ALA A 281 -0.96 -25.73 4.64
CA ALA A 281 -1.62 -26.85 5.30
C ALA A 281 -1.56 -26.77 6.84
N GLN A 282 -0.56 -26.10 7.40
CA GLN A 282 -0.27 -26.14 8.83
C GLN A 282 -0.96 -25.01 9.63
N TRP A 283 -1.15 -23.83 9.02
CA TRP A 283 -1.38 -22.59 9.77
C TRP A 283 -2.80 -22.02 9.67
N GLY A 284 -3.68 -22.65 8.91
CA GLY A 284 -5.08 -22.25 8.75
C GLY A 284 -5.28 -21.01 7.87
N ASP A 285 -6.52 -20.52 7.84
CA ASP A 285 -6.92 -19.42 6.94
C ASP A 285 -6.65 -18.04 7.53
N VAL A 286 -6.30 -17.10 6.66
CA VAL A 286 -6.26 -15.66 6.96
C VAL A 286 -7.63 -15.03 6.68
N ARG A 287 -8.06 -14.04 7.48
CA ARG A 287 -9.38 -13.38 7.35
C ARG A 287 -9.27 -11.91 7.02
N LEU A 288 -10.13 -11.41 6.13
CA LEU A 288 -10.15 -9.99 5.77
C LEU A 288 -10.35 -9.14 7.04
N MET A 289 -9.41 -8.24 7.31
CA MET A 289 -9.43 -7.38 8.49
C MET A 289 -9.48 -5.90 8.09
N GLN A 290 -8.75 -5.52 7.05
CA GLN A 290 -8.65 -4.14 6.58
C GLN A 290 -8.70 -4.12 5.05
N PHE A 291 -9.23 -3.06 4.48
CA PHE A 291 -9.26 -2.85 3.04
C PHE A 291 -8.98 -1.37 2.76
N ASP A 292 -7.80 -1.10 2.21
CA ASP A 292 -7.37 0.26 1.90
C ASP A 292 -7.64 0.61 0.43
N ILE A 293 -7.97 1.87 0.21
CA ILE A 293 -8.14 2.47 -1.11
C ILE A 293 -7.32 3.75 -1.19
N ALA A 294 -6.66 3.97 -2.33
CA ALA A 294 -6.00 5.24 -2.67
C ALA A 294 -6.45 5.68 -4.06
N ILE A 295 -6.85 6.94 -4.18
CA ILE A 295 -7.45 7.51 -5.39
C ILE A 295 -6.71 8.78 -5.76
N LYS A 296 -6.24 8.86 -7.01
CA LYS A 296 -5.77 10.11 -7.58
C LYS A 296 -6.97 11.01 -7.88
N ASP A 297 -7.10 12.08 -7.11
CA ASP A 297 -8.18 13.05 -7.25
C ASP A 297 -7.64 14.46 -7.05
N SER A 298 -7.59 15.22 -8.13
CA SER A 298 -7.09 16.59 -8.18
C SER A 298 -7.84 17.57 -7.28
N ARG A 299 -9.04 17.21 -6.80
CA ARG A 299 -9.80 18.04 -5.85
C ARG A 299 -9.22 18.01 -4.45
N ALA A 300 -8.34 17.06 -4.13
CA ALA A 300 -7.47 17.11 -2.96
C ALA A 300 -6.32 18.10 -3.20
N PRO A 301 -6.43 19.37 -2.77
CA PRO A 301 -5.65 20.45 -3.39
C PRO A 301 -4.15 20.42 -3.04
N LYS A 302 -3.80 19.85 -1.88
CA LYS A 302 -2.41 19.85 -1.40
C LYS A 302 -1.63 18.58 -1.74
N THR A 303 -2.33 17.49 -2.01
CA THR A 303 -1.76 16.15 -2.12
C THR A 303 -2.09 15.51 -3.47
N GLY A 304 -3.25 15.84 -4.05
CA GLY A 304 -3.79 15.21 -5.24
C GLY A 304 -4.18 13.74 -5.03
N TRP A 305 -4.29 13.30 -3.77
CA TRP A 305 -4.61 11.93 -3.38
C TRP A 305 -5.65 11.90 -2.28
N VAL A 306 -6.51 10.88 -2.35
CA VAL A 306 -7.50 10.55 -1.32
C VAL A 306 -7.27 9.13 -0.86
N TYR A 307 -7.05 8.95 0.43
CA TYR A 307 -6.86 7.66 1.09
C TYR A 307 -8.09 7.31 1.90
N GLY A 308 -8.48 6.04 1.90
CA GLY A 308 -9.58 5.55 2.70
C GLY A 308 -9.30 4.15 3.23
N THR A 309 -9.81 3.87 4.42
CA THR A 309 -9.63 2.58 5.08
C THR A 309 -10.97 2.03 5.49
N PHE A 310 -11.26 0.81 5.07
CA PHE A 310 -12.35 -0.01 5.58
C PHE A 310 -11.78 -1.08 6.50
N VAL A 311 -12.60 -1.53 7.45
CA VAL A 311 -12.22 -2.49 8.48
C VAL A 311 -13.32 -3.53 8.67
N ALA A 312 -12.93 -4.74 9.05
CA ALA A 312 -13.84 -5.85 9.32
C ALA A 312 -14.88 -5.49 10.40
N ASP A 313 -16.14 -5.82 10.12
CA ASP A 313 -17.27 -5.53 11.00
C ASP A 313 -18.31 -6.65 10.93
N GLY A 314 -17.82 -7.89 10.88
CA GLY A 314 -18.62 -9.05 10.51
C GLY A 314 -19.61 -9.50 11.58
N VAL A 315 -19.47 -9.05 12.83
CA VAL A 315 -20.50 -9.19 13.87
C VAL A 315 -21.69 -8.27 13.56
N LYS A 316 -21.45 -6.97 13.38
CA LYS A 316 -22.51 -5.99 13.07
C LYS A 316 -23.20 -6.30 11.74
N LYS A 317 -22.41 -6.75 10.76
CA LYS A 317 -22.86 -7.02 9.39
C LYS A 317 -23.13 -8.50 9.12
N ALA A 318 -23.41 -9.31 10.15
CA ALA A 318 -23.70 -10.74 9.98
C ALA A 318 -24.86 -11.04 9.00
N LYS A 319 -25.81 -10.10 8.84
CA LYS A 319 -26.94 -10.20 7.89
C LYS A 319 -26.64 -9.69 6.48
N GLU A 320 -25.49 -9.07 6.25
CA GLU A 320 -25.06 -8.69 4.91
C GLU A 320 -24.79 -9.97 4.10
N LYS A 321 -25.46 -10.08 2.96
CA LYS A 321 -25.42 -11.29 2.12
C LYS A 321 -24.09 -11.42 1.41
N GLU A 322 -23.52 -10.29 0.98
CA GLU A 322 -22.23 -10.24 0.31
C GLU A 322 -21.10 -10.18 1.35
N PRO A 323 -20.32 -11.27 1.56
CA PRO A 323 -19.27 -11.28 2.59
C PRO A 323 -18.26 -10.14 2.47
N TRP A 324 -17.92 -9.71 1.25
CA TRP A 324 -17.00 -8.60 1.01
C TRP A 324 -17.56 -7.22 1.38
N LYS A 325 -18.86 -7.12 1.69
CA LYS A 325 -19.50 -5.89 2.21
C LYS A 325 -19.65 -5.88 3.73
N ARG A 326 -19.18 -6.92 4.42
CA ARG A 326 -19.12 -7.01 5.89
C ARG A 326 -18.01 -6.17 6.53
N ILE A 327 -17.53 -5.17 5.80
CA ILE A 327 -16.58 -4.15 6.24
C ILE A 327 -17.30 -2.82 6.52
N SER A 328 -16.73 -1.96 7.36
CA SER A 328 -17.23 -0.62 7.62
C SER A 328 -16.14 0.41 7.35
N LEU A 329 -16.52 1.59 6.85
CA LEU A 329 -15.57 2.68 6.63
C LEU A 329 -15.07 3.19 7.97
N LEU A 330 -13.75 3.28 8.12
CA LEU A 330 -13.08 3.88 9.27
C LEU A 330 -12.91 5.39 9.06
N GLY A 331 -12.52 5.79 7.85
CA GLY A 331 -12.44 7.19 7.45
C GLY A 331 -11.93 7.40 6.02
N LEU A 332 -11.84 8.67 5.63
CA LEU A 332 -11.31 9.12 4.35
C LEU A 332 -10.46 10.38 4.60
N MET A 333 -9.25 10.45 4.05
CA MET A 333 -8.32 11.57 4.21
C MET A 333 -7.74 12.02 2.88
N TRP A 334 -7.42 13.30 2.78
CA TRP A 334 -6.79 13.93 1.62
C TRP A 334 -5.73 14.98 2.02
N GLY A 335 -5.41 15.05 3.30
CA GLY A 335 -4.26 15.73 3.84
C GLY A 335 -3.96 15.28 5.26
N ASN A 336 -2.92 15.85 5.84
CA ASN A 336 -2.39 15.49 7.15
C ASN A 336 -2.82 16.44 8.27
N ASP A 337 -3.58 17.51 8.01
CA ASP A 337 -3.82 18.58 8.98
C ASP A 337 -2.49 19.00 9.65
N THR A 338 -1.51 19.36 8.79
CA THR A 338 -0.10 19.59 9.16
C THR A 338 0.01 20.52 10.37
N PRO A 339 0.77 20.15 11.42
CA PRO A 339 0.95 21.02 12.58
C PRO A 339 1.60 22.35 12.18
N PRO A 340 1.12 23.49 12.73
CA PRO A 340 1.79 24.76 12.57
C PRO A 340 3.24 24.68 13.06
N LYS A 341 4.12 25.50 12.48
CA LYS A 341 5.55 25.53 12.85
C LYS A 341 5.73 25.64 14.37
N GLY A 342 6.52 24.73 14.94
CA GLY A 342 6.83 24.69 16.37
C GLY A 342 5.77 24.00 17.24
N GLN A 343 4.64 23.56 16.67
CA GLN A 343 3.65 22.74 17.36
C GLN A 343 3.94 21.24 17.14
N LEU A 344 3.43 20.43 18.06
CA LEU A 344 3.59 18.98 18.01
C LEU A 344 2.35 18.33 17.37
N ALA A 345 2.56 17.23 16.65
CA ALA A 345 1.48 16.51 15.97
C ALA A 345 0.57 15.77 16.95
N TYR A 346 1.08 15.36 18.13
CA TYR A 346 0.34 14.54 19.10
C TYR A 346 -0.91 15.25 19.67
N ASN A 347 -0.98 16.58 19.58
CA ASN A 347 -2.09 17.39 20.07
C ASN A 347 -2.62 18.42 19.05
N ASN A 348 -2.20 18.33 17.78
CA ASN A 348 -2.72 19.15 16.69
C ASN A 348 -3.40 18.27 15.61
N PRO A 349 -4.57 18.65 15.08
CA PRO A 349 -5.40 19.78 15.50
C PRO A 349 -5.99 19.56 16.90
N THR A 350 -6.43 20.63 17.54
CA THR A 350 -6.99 20.56 18.90
C THR A 350 -8.36 19.87 18.90
N ASP A 351 -8.52 18.85 19.74
CA ASP A 351 -9.78 18.10 19.93
C ASP A 351 -10.51 17.78 18.60
N PRO A 352 -9.86 17.00 17.70
CA PRO A 352 -10.40 16.74 16.37
C PRO A 352 -11.72 15.97 16.41
N ARG A 353 -11.98 15.24 17.49
CA ARG A 353 -13.25 14.54 17.68
C ARG A 353 -14.42 15.51 17.83
N LYS A 354 -14.21 16.63 18.53
CA LYS A 354 -15.22 17.68 18.70
C LYS A 354 -15.25 18.66 17.54
N ASN A 355 -14.08 19.08 17.07
CA ASN A 355 -13.93 20.17 16.11
C ASN A 355 -13.91 19.69 14.65
N GLY A 356 -13.68 18.40 14.43
CA GLY A 356 -13.43 17.82 13.11
C GLY A 356 -12.02 18.11 12.61
N PHE A 357 -11.65 17.42 11.54
CA PHE A 357 -10.43 17.70 10.78
C PHE A 357 -10.74 18.55 9.54
N MET A 358 -9.75 19.27 9.03
CA MET A 358 -9.93 20.03 7.80
C MET A 358 -9.80 19.15 6.56
N GLU A 359 -8.89 18.18 6.61
CA GLU A 359 -8.42 17.41 5.45
C GLU A 359 -8.75 15.91 5.54
N GLU A 360 -9.61 15.52 6.48
CA GLU A 360 -10.08 14.15 6.63
C GLU A 360 -11.43 14.06 7.35
N VAL A 361 -11.99 12.87 7.33
CA VAL A 361 -13.22 12.47 8.03
C VAL A 361 -12.96 11.15 8.72
N ILE A 362 -13.25 11.09 10.02
CA ILE A 362 -13.29 9.87 10.81
C ILE A 362 -14.74 9.47 11.07
N ILE A 363 -15.05 8.18 10.89
CA ILE A 363 -16.35 7.60 11.21
C ILE A 363 -16.32 7.10 12.66
N TRP A 364 -16.51 8.01 13.61
CA TRP A 364 -16.39 7.74 15.05
C TRP A 364 -17.29 6.59 15.54
N ASP A 365 -18.51 6.47 15.01
CA ASP A 365 -19.41 5.35 15.31
C ASP A 365 -18.81 3.97 14.94
N THR A 366 -17.99 3.91 13.88
CA THR A 366 -17.25 2.69 13.51
C THR A 366 -16.12 2.46 14.50
N VAL A 367 -15.33 3.48 14.80
CA VAL A 367 -14.22 3.41 15.78
C VAL A 367 -14.70 2.86 17.12
N GLU A 368 -15.74 3.45 17.69
CA GLU A 368 -16.28 3.06 19.00
C GLU A 368 -16.85 1.65 19.00
N ARG A 369 -17.59 1.29 17.95
CA ARG A 369 -18.16 -0.05 17.81
C ARG A 369 -17.08 -1.12 17.74
N LEU A 370 -15.99 -0.88 17.03
CA LEU A 370 -14.88 -1.84 16.92
C LEU A 370 -14.11 -1.94 18.24
N ASN A 371 -13.85 -0.81 18.88
CA ASN A 371 -13.15 -0.76 20.17
C ASN A 371 -13.94 -1.46 21.29
N ALA A 372 -15.27 -1.55 21.19
CA ALA A 372 -16.10 -2.32 22.12
C ALA A 372 -15.80 -3.84 22.12
N TYR A 373 -15.13 -4.36 21.08
CA TYR A 373 -14.67 -5.74 21.01
C TYR A 373 -13.19 -5.91 21.40
N SER A 374 -12.49 -4.83 21.74
CA SER A 374 -11.07 -4.83 22.09
C SER A 374 -10.84 -4.71 23.59
N GLY A 375 -9.63 -5.03 24.03
CA GLY A 375 -9.17 -4.79 25.40
C GLY A 375 -8.86 -3.31 25.68
N SER A 376 -8.22 -3.04 26.83
CA SER A 376 -7.97 -1.67 27.33
C SER A 376 -6.77 -0.94 26.70
N ALA A 377 -5.92 -1.64 25.94
CA ALA A 377 -4.76 -1.00 25.30
C ALA A 377 -5.20 -0.22 24.06
N GLN A 378 -5.58 1.05 24.25
CA GLN A 378 -6.21 1.93 23.26
C GLN A 378 -5.54 1.90 21.88
N MET A 379 -4.21 1.86 21.86
CA MET A 379 -3.37 1.91 20.65
C MET A 379 -3.25 0.60 19.89
N ARG A 380 -3.88 -0.44 20.43
CA ARG A 380 -3.93 -1.77 19.88
C ARG A 380 -5.39 -2.21 19.65
N GLN A 381 -6.34 -1.31 19.84
CA GLN A 381 -7.76 -1.62 19.61
C GLN A 381 -8.06 -1.70 18.11
N MET A 382 -9.13 -2.38 17.75
CA MET A 382 -9.49 -2.61 16.34
C MET A 382 -9.93 -1.36 15.59
N GLY A 383 -10.44 -0.35 16.31
CA GLY A 383 -10.76 0.97 15.76
C GLY A 383 -9.68 2.01 16.04
N HIS A 384 -8.47 1.59 16.42
CA HIS A 384 -7.35 2.50 16.62
C HIS A 384 -7.08 3.33 15.35
N LEU A 385 -6.67 4.59 15.58
CA LEU A 385 -6.34 5.61 14.59
C LEU A 385 -4.94 6.14 14.91
N GLY A 386 -4.27 6.72 13.92
CA GLY A 386 -2.91 7.20 14.03
C GLY A 386 -2.69 8.43 14.91
N CYS A 387 -1.63 9.18 14.62
CA CYS A 387 -1.19 10.30 15.45
C CYS A 387 -2.31 11.33 15.65
N ASN A 388 -2.64 11.61 16.92
CA ASN A 388 -3.76 12.48 17.31
C ASN A 388 -5.07 12.16 16.58
N PHE A 389 -5.37 10.87 16.44
CA PHE A 389 -6.58 10.34 15.80
C PHE A 389 -6.69 10.60 14.30
N ARG A 390 -5.60 10.95 13.62
CA ARG A 390 -5.57 10.99 12.14
C ARG A 390 -5.90 9.63 11.57
N LEU A 391 -6.49 9.60 10.38
CA LEU A 391 -6.83 8.35 9.73
C LEU A 391 -5.58 7.50 9.55
N ASN A 392 -5.66 6.32 10.16
CA ASN A 392 -4.76 5.21 9.97
C ASN A 392 -5.52 3.93 10.30
N GLY A 393 -5.17 2.82 9.67
CA GLY A 393 -5.83 1.55 9.92
C GLY A 393 -5.31 0.81 11.15
N PRO A 394 -6.06 -0.17 11.68
CA PRO A 394 -5.61 -1.01 12.79
C PRO A 394 -4.38 -1.87 12.45
N ALA A 395 -4.05 -2.05 11.17
CA ALA A 395 -2.82 -2.71 10.73
C ALA A 395 -1.60 -1.79 10.69
N ASP A 396 -1.78 -0.48 10.90
CA ASP A 396 -0.80 0.55 10.59
C ASP A 396 -0.15 1.16 11.84
N ASN A 397 0.95 1.89 11.64
CA ASN A 397 1.73 2.49 12.73
C ASN A 397 0.97 3.62 13.46
N ALA A 398 0.74 3.43 14.75
CA ALA A 398 0.15 4.39 15.68
C ALA A 398 0.75 5.82 15.65
N ASN A 399 2.03 5.96 15.31
CA ASN A 399 2.71 7.25 15.28
C ASN A 399 2.50 8.01 13.96
N SER A 400 1.78 7.43 12.97
CA SER A 400 1.65 7.97 11.61
C SER A 400 0.20 8.29 11.20
N SER A 401 0.00 8.73 9.97
CA SER A 401 -1.27 8.68 9.23
C SER A 401 -1.04 7.94 7.90
N CYS A 402 -2.09 7.57 7.17
CA CYS A 402 -1.90 6.96 5.84
C CYS A 402 -1.08 7.87 4.92
N MET A 403 -1.35 9.20 4.94
CA MET A 403 -0.66 10.13 4.05
C MET A 403 0.76 10.50 4.48
N SER A 404 1.05 10.58 5.79
CA SER A 404 2.44 10.81 6.25
C SER A 404 3.33 9.63 5.89
N CYS A 405 2.80 8.41 6.01
CA CYS A 405 3.50 7.19 5.63
C CYS A 405 3.75 7.15 4.11
N HIS A 406 2.69 7.29 3.30
CA HIS A 406 2.80 7.13 1.85
C HIS A 406 3.46 8.31 1.13
N GLY A 407 3.38 9.53 1.65
CA GLY A 407 3.95 10.72 1.03
C GLY A 407 5.48 10.70 0.88
N THR A 408 6.14 9.77 1.56
CA THR A 408 7.59 9.53 1.51
C THR A 408 8.06 8.73 0.29
N ALA A 409 7.12 8.14 -0.47
CA ALA A 409 7.41 7.20 -1.56
C ALA A 409 8.38 7.79 -2.60
N SER A 410 9.56 7.17 -2.70
CA SER A 410 10.66 7.64 -3.53
C SER A 410 11.46 6.50 -4.14
N VAL A 411 12.10 6.76 -5.27
CA VAL A 411 13.04 5.82 -5.92
C VAL A 411 14.21 5.55 -4.96
N PRO A 412 14.56 4.28 -4.69
CA PRO A 412 15.76 3.96 -3.92
C PRO A 412 17.01 4.53 -4.58
N ASP A 413 17.90 5.09 -3.76
CA ASP A 413 19.17 5.59 -4.26
C ASP A 413 20.17 4.45 -4.55
N LYS A 414 21.42 4.78 -4.90
CA LYS A 414 22.43 3.77 -5.23
C LYS A 414 22.80 2.85 -4.05
N ASN A 415 22.47 3.26 -2.83
CA ASN A 415 22.69 2.51 -1.60
C ASN A 415 21.39 1.82 -1.13
N PHE A 416 20.37 1.75 -1.99
CA PHE A 416 19.06 1.18 -1.67
C PHE A 416 18.29 1.93 -0.55
N GLU A 417 18.69 3.17 -0.25
CA GLU A 417 18.01 4.00 0.74
C GLU A 417 16.81 4.71 0.09
N THR A 418 15.73 4.87 0.86
CA THR A 418 14.64 5.81 0.56
C THR A 418 14.40 6.69 1.78
N PRO A 419 13.56 7.73 1.71
CA PRO A 419 13.06 8.38 2.90
C PRO A 419 12.44 7.30 3.83
N PRO A 420 12.84 7.27 5.11
CA PRO A 420 12.31 6.34 6.10
C PRO A 420 10.85 6.65 6.38
N MET A 421 10.09 5.59 6.67
CA MET A 421 8.85 5.73 7.43
C MET A 421 9.26 6.01 8.89
N ILE A 422 9.54 7.28 9.24
CA ILE A 422 10.21 7.62 10.52
C ILE A 422 9.44 7.06 11.74
N SER A 423 10.20 6.83 12.81
CA SER A 423 9.94 6.08 14.05
C SER A 423 9.93 4.56 13.98
N GLN A 424 9.55 3.92 12.86
CA GLN A 424 9.42 2.46 12.90
C GLN A 424 10.79 1.75 12.86
N PHE A 425 11.80 2.34 12.20
CA PHE A 425 13.03 1.61 11.86
C PHE A 425 14.35 2.39 11.91
N SER A 426 14.39 3.63 12.43
CA SER A 426 15.63 4.44 12.48
C SER A 426 15.98 4.93 13.89
N GLY A 427 17.25 5.25 14.12
CA GLY A 427 17.73 5.92 15.34
C GLY A 427 17.48 7.43 15.37
N GLN A 428 16.53 7.94 14.56
CA GLN A 428 16.23 9.36 14.43
C GLN A 428 15.30 9.85 15.56
N THR A 429 15.07 11.16 15.63
CA THR A 429 14.01 11.71 16.50
C THR A 429 12.67 11.15 16.02
N LYS A 430 11.87 10.61 16.93
CA LYS A 430 10.52 10.08 16.62
C LYS A 430 9.50 11.19 16.43
N GLU A 431 8.53 10.97 15.55
CA GLU A 431 7.33 11.78 15.39
C GLU A 431 6.24 11.45 16.42
N CYS A 432 5.22 12.28 16.49
CA CYS A 432 4.04 12.11 17.33
C CYS A 432 4.35 11.91 18.82
N VAL A 433 5.39 12.61 19.31
CA VAL A 433 5.85 12.47 20.69
C VAL A 433 5.16 13.49 21.60
N ALA A 434 4.58 12.99 22.69
CA ALA A 434 4.20 13.81 23.83
C ALA A 434 5.46 14.11 24.67
N ALA A 435 6.03 15.30 24.49
CA ALA A 435 7.20 15.75 25.23
C ALA A 435 6.90 15.91 26.74
N LEU A 436 7.89 15.65 27.59
CA LEU A 436 7.76 15.87 29.04
C LEU A 436 7.77 17.37 29.35
N LEU A 437 6.86 17.83 30.23
CA LEU A 437 6.68 19.24 30.58
C LEU A 437 7.97 19.94 31.05
N ASN A 438 8.86 19.21 31.70
CA ASN A 438 10.13 19.71 32.25
C ASN A 438 11.35 19.36 31.39
N ASN A 439 11.18 18.61 30.29
CA ASN A 439 12.27 18.25 29.40
C ASN A 439 11.75 18.01 27.97
N MET A 440 11.86 19.02 27.11
CA MET A 440 11.41 18.96 25.72
C MET A 440 12.24 18.04 24.82
N SER A 441 13.36 17.49 25.32
CA SER A 441 14.22 16.56 24.60
C SER A 441 13.89 15.09 24.85
N VAL A 442 12.94 14.80 25.74
CA VAL A 442 12.49 13.45 26.08
C VAL A 442 10.96 13.42 26.10
N GLY A 443 10.36 12.34 25.65
CA GLY A 443 8.92 12.17 25.66
C GLY A 443 8.51 10.72 25.50
N MET A 444 7.21 10.53 25.31
CA MET A 444 6.62 9.24 25.00
C MET A 444 5.95 9.35 23.63
N ASP A 445 6.24 8.41 22.74
CA ASP A 445 5.51 8.33 21.48
C ASP A 445 4.08 7.80 21.69
N ARG A 446 3.29 7.76 20.62
CA ARG A 446 1.89 7.36 20.72
C ARG A 446 1.75 5.87 21.05
N ALA A 447 2.70 5.02 20.67
CA ALA A 447 2.74 3.60 21.02
C ALA A 447 3.08 3.34 22.50
N GLY A 448 3.58 4.35 23.21
CA GLY A 448 3.96 4.27 24.62
C GLY A 448 5.43 3.90 24.83
N ASP A 449 6.26 4.08 23.80
CA ASP A 449 7.70 3.88 23.91
C ASP A 449 8.42 5.20 24.23
N PRO A 450 9.51 5.18 25.02
CA PRO A 450 10.35 6.35 25.22
C PRO A 450 10.89 6.89 23.89
N ALA A 451 10.99 8.22 23.82
CA ALA A 451 11.53 8.94 22.68
C ALA A 451 12.49 10.03 23.15
N THR A 452 13.57 10.25 22.40
CA THR A 452 14.55 11.30 22.66
C THR A 452 14.80 12.12 21.40
N VAL A 453 15.13 13.40 21.60
CA VAL A 453 15.64 14.26 20.54
C VAL A 453 17.04 13.79 20.15
N ASN A 454 17.21 13.44 18.89
CA ASN A 454 18.46 12.99 18.29
C ASN A 454 18.96 14.01 17.26
N ASN A 455 20.28 14.13 17.11
CA ASN A 455 20.95 15.01 16.13
C ASN A 455 20.54 16.50 16.19
N GLY A 456 20.00 16.95 17.33
CA GLY A 456 19.51 18.33 17.51
C GLY A 456 18.30 18.68 16.63
N ILE A 457 17.51 17.67 16.25
CA ILE A 457 16.24 17.84 15.54
C ILE A 457 15.11 17.64 16.55
N SER A 458 14.33 18.69 16.81
CA SER A 458 13.27 18.63 17.84
C SER A 458 12.08 17.78 17.39
N PHE A 459 11.23 17.38 18.34
CA PHE A 459 9.99 16.67 18.01
C PHE A 459 9.08 17.47 17.07
N SER A 460 8.97 18.78 17.25
CA SER A 460 8.14 19.63 16.37
C SER A 460 8.75 19.82 14.97
N ASP A 461 10.08 19.76 14.84
CA ASP A 461 10.74 19.79 13.53
C ASP A 461 10.44 18.51 12.73
N ILE A 462 10.53 17.34 13.38
CA ILE A 462 10.14 16.06 12.74
C ILE A 462 8.65 16.04 12.44
N ASP A 463 7.79 16.45 13.37
CA ASP A 463 6.34 16.45 13.17
C ASP A 463 5.93 17.34 11.99
N GLY A 464 6.52 18.52 11.86
CA GLY A 464 6.29 19.43 10.74
C GLY A 464 6.78 18.87 9.39
N LEU A 465 7.80 18.02 9.40
CA LEU A 465 8.30 17.32 8.22
C LEU A 465 7.40 16.13 7.84
N TYR A 466 7.14 15.24 8.80
CA TYR A 466 6.49 13.96 8.55
C TYR A 466 5.00 14.12 8.23
N PHE A 467 4.31 15.03 8.94
CA PHE A 467 2.90 15.34 8.67
C PHE A 467 2.71 16.46 7.66
N THR A 468 3.73 16.76 6.83
CA THR A 468 3.55 17.70 5.72
C THR A 468 2.65 17.11 4.65
N ASN A 469 1.89 17.96 3.96
CA ASN A 469 1.20 17.55 2.74
C ASN A 469 2.18 17.62 1.57
N VAL A 470 2.46 16.46 0.98
CA VAL A 470 3.35 16.33 -0.17
C VAL A 470 2.48 16.38 -1.42
N GLY A 471 2.77 17.29 -2.34
CA GLY A 471 2.03 17.36 -3.60
C GLY A 471 2.23 16.10 -4.45
N ALA A 472 1.25 15.76 -5.29
CA ALA A 472 1.38 14.65 -6.22
C ALA A 472 2.63 14.81 -7.12
N GLY A 473 3.45 13.76 -7.17
CA GLY A 473 4.75 13.73 -7.83
C GLY A 473 5.73 14.83 -7.39
N GLN A 474 5.56 15.38 -6.19
CA GLN A 474 6.58 16.22 -5.55
C GLN A 474 7.52 15.37 -4.72
N SER A 475 8.78 15.79 -4.65
CA SER A 475 9.81 15.14 -3.84
C SER A 475 9.50 15.32 -2.35
N PHE A 476 9.65 14.25 -1.57
CA PHE A 476 9.61 14.38 -0.12
C PHE A 476 10.86 15.12 0.37
N ASN A 477 10.66 16.25 1.06
CA ASN A 477 11.77 16.99 1.64
C ASN A 477 12.22 16.29 2.93
N MET A 478 13.51 15.97 3.05
CA MET A 478 14.10 15.37 4.25
C MET A 478 14.92 16.38 5.09
N THR A 479 14.81 17.67 4.78
CA THR A 479 15.55 18.74 5.46
C THR A 479 14.64 19.53 6.37
N VAL A 480 15.01 19.59 7.65
CA VAL A 480 14.38 20.43 8.67
C VAL A 480 15.20 21.69 8.93
N GLN A 481 14.53 22.79 9.28
CA GLN A 481 15.17 24.04 9.61
C GLN A 481 15.39 24.13 11.13
N THR A 482 16.61 23.89 11.60
CA THR A 482 16.95 23.94 13.03
C THR A 482 17.55 25.30 13.40
N PRO A 483 17.64 25.67 14.69
CA PRO A 483 18.37 26.86 15.13
C PRO A 483 19.84 26.89 14.70
N SER A 484 20.45 25.71 14.51
CA SER A 484 21.82 25.56 13.99
C SER A 484 21.94 25.55 12.46
N GLY A 485 20.83 25.77 11.74
CA GLY A 485 20.76 25.74 10.28
C GLY A 485 19.96 24.53 9.74
N PRO A 486 19.89 24.38 8.40
CA PRO A 486 19.23 23.25 7.77
C PRO A 486 19.94 21.94 8.14
N LYS A 487 19.17 20.91 8.52
CA LYS A 487 19.68 19.56 8.78
C LYS A 487 18.89 18.53 7.99
N ASN A 488 19.60 17.64 7.32
CA ASN A 488 19.01 16.46 6.70
C ASN A 488 18.78 15.39 7.76
N VAL A 489 17.55 14.88 7.86
CA VAL A 489 17.16 13.87 8.85
C VAL A 489 17.88 12.54 8.63
N MET A 490 18.30 12.22 7.40
CA MET A 490 19.00 10.96 7.07
C MET A 490 20.44 10.88 7.55
N ALA A 491 21.04 11.99 8.02
CA ALA A 491 22.43 12.10 8.50
C ALA A 491 23.56 11.70 7.50
N ASN A 492 23.30 10.86 6.49
CA ASN A 492 24.27 10.32 5.52
C ASN A 492 24.29 11.08 4.17
N ASP A 493 23.86 12.35 4.14
CA ASP A 493 23.76 13.18 2.92
C ASP A 493 22.92 12.59 1.76
N ALA A 494 22.03 11.63 2.08
CA ALA A 494 21.09 11.02 1.15
C ALA A 494 20.06 12.03 0.58
N PRO A 495 19.57 11.84 -0.66
CA PRO A 495 19.85 10.71 -1.55
C PRO A 495 21.17 10.79 -2.31
N ASN A 496 21.69 9.62 -2.67
CA ASN A 496 22.88 9.45 -3.50
C ASN A 496 22.54 8.82 -4.86
N TYR A 497 22.02 9.62 -5.79
CA TYR A 497 21.78 9.17 -7.16
C TYR A 497 23.03 9.27 -8.05
N PRO A 498 23.19 8.40 -9.07
CA PRO A 498 24.34 8.44 -9.99
C PRO A 498 24.51 9.76 -10.74
N ASN A 499 23.44 10.52 -10.96
CA ASN A 499 23.45 11.83 -11.61
C ASN A 499 23.81 13.00 -10.65
N GLY A 500 24.08 12.71 -9.37
CA GLY A 500 24.40 13.72 -8.36
C GLY A 500 23.20 14.49 -7.81
N GLN A 501 21.96 14.14 -8.18
CA GLN A 501 20.76 14.79 -7.67
C GLN A 501 20.63 14.63 -6.15
N LYS A 502 20.29 15.74 -5.48
CA LYS A 502 20.14 15.81 -4.01
C LYS A 502 18.70 15.89 -3.51
N GLN A 503 17.73 15.80 -4.43
CA GLN A 503 16.30 15.72 -4.11
C GLN A 503 15.83 14.30 -4.39
N TRP A 504 14.99 13.74 -3.50
CA TRP A 504 14.38 12.44 -3.71
C TRP A 504 13.54 12.42 -4.99
N ILE A 505 13.60 11.33 -5.75
CA ILE A 505 12.77 11.16 -6.94
C ILE A 505 11.44 10.56 -6.48
N SER A 506 10.36 11.33 -6.58
CA SER A 506 9.03 10.93 -6.10
C SER A 506 8.47 9.76 -6.90
N LEU A 507 7.82 8.82 -6.19
CA LEU A 507 6.99 7.77 -6.74
C LEU A 507 5.49 8.03 -6.52
N ASP A 508 5.13 9.29 -6.21
CA ASP A 508 3.76 9.79 -6.11
C ASP A 508 2.87 8.92 -5.21
N TYR A 509 3.19 8.89 -3.92
CA TYR A 509 2.48 8.14 -2.87
C TYR A 509 2.51 6.59 -3.01
N SER A 510 3.13 6.05 -4.06
CA SER A 510 3.24 4.60 -4.28
C SER A 510 4.40 3.97 -3.51
N LEU A 511 4.25 3.85 -2.18
CA LEU A 511 5.24 3.21 -1.30
C LEU A 511 5.59 1.77 -1.72
N GLN A 512 4.61 1.02 -2.24
CA GLN A 512 4.84 -0.32 -2.79
C GLN A 512 5.82 -0.32 -3.97
N SER A 513 5.88 0.78 -4.75
CA SER A 513 6.87 0.94 -5.82
C SER A 513 8.28 1.16 -5.27
N SER A 514 8.42 1.91 -4.16
CA SER A 514 9.72 2.04 -3.47
C SER A 514 10.25 0.67 -3.07
N ILE A 515 9.39 -0.16 -2.47
CA ILE A 515 9.72 -1.53 -2.01
C ILE A 515 10.07 -2.43 -3.21
N ALA A 516 9.25 -2.43 -4.26
CA ALA A 516 9.47 -3.26 -5.43
C ALA A 516 10.76 -2.89 -6.19
N LEU A 517 11.05 -1.60 -6.35
CA LEU A 517 12.29 -1.15 -6.97
C LEU A 517 13.51 -1.52 -6.13
N LYS A 518 13.42 -1.39 -4.79
CA LYS A 518 14.50 -1.78 -3.88
C LYS A 518 14.83 -3.27 -4.03
N GLN A 519 13.80 -4.12 -3.98
CA GLN A 519 13.94 -5.57 -4.18
C GLN A 519 14.52 -5.91 -5.55
N TRP A 520 14.05 -5.24 -6.61
CA TRP A 520 14.60 -5.40 -7.96
C TRP A 520 16.09 -5.06 -8.03
N MET A 521 16.48 -3.89 -7.51
CA MET A 521 17.86 -3.42 -7.58
C MET A 521 18.81 -4.31 -6.78
N GLN A 522 18.37 -4.80 -5.62
CA GLN A 522 19.14 -5.77 -4.82
C GLN A 522 19.26 -7.12 -5.54
N TRP A 523 18.18 -7.63 -6.13
CA TRP A 523 18.23 -8.85 -6.96
C TRP A 523 19.23 -8.70 -8.11
N GLN A 524 19.19 -7.59 -8.84
CA GLN A 524 20.15 -7.29 -9.92
C GLN A 524 21.61 -7.27 -9.42
N MET A 525 21.87 -6.65 -8.26
CA MET A 525 23.20 -6.67 -7.64
C MET A 525 23.64 -8.11 -7.32
N HIS A 526 22.74 -8.94 -6.78
CA HIS A 526 23.05 -10.32 -6.41
C HIS A 526 23.30 -11.23 -7.61
N GLN A 527 22.68 -10.96 -8.77
CA GLN A 527 22.95 -11.68 -10.01
C GLN A 527 24.39 -11.50 -10.48
N THR A 528 24.98 -10.32 -10.26
CA THR A 528 26.36 -10.01 -10.68
C THR A 528 27.43 -10.42 -9.65
N THR A 529 27.01 -10.78 -8.44
CA THR A 529 27.89 -11.13 -7.32
C THR A 529 28.04 -12.64 -7.19
N LYS A 530 29.26 -13.16 -7.00
CA LYS A 530 29.50 -14.60 -6.76
C LYS A 530 28.65 -15.07 -5.59
N GLN A 531 28.06 -16.26 -5.69
CA GLN A 531 27.10 -16.79 -4.72
C GLN A 531 27.57 -16.70 -3.25
N GLN A 532 28.81 -17.10 -2.97
CA GLN A 532 29.46 -17.02 -1.65
C GLN A 532 29.76 -15.60 -1.14
N LEU A 533 29.65 -14.58 -2.01
CA LEU A 533 29.88 -13.16 -1.73
C LEU A 533 28.58 -12.35 -1.80
N ARG A 534 27.45 -12.97 -2.14
CA ARG A 534 26.14 -12.30 -2.10
C ARG A 534 25.95 -11.87 -0.66
N ILE A 535 25.80 -10.57 -0.45
CA ILE A 535 25.53 -10.04 0.88
C ILE A 535 24.16 -10.59 1.29
N VAL A 536 24.17 -11.42 2.32
CA VAL A 536 22.98 -12.02 2.93
C VAL A 536 22.53 -11.23 4.15
N ASP A 537 23.32 -10.23 4.56
CA ASP A 537 23.04 -9.32 5.68
C ASP A 537 21.91 -8.36 5.30
N LYS A 538 20.99 -8.17 6.23
CA LYS A 538 19.69 -7.54 6.00
C LYS A 538 19.78 -6.05 5.62
N GLU A 539 19.30 -5.73 4.42
CA GLU A 539 18.75 -4.42 4.04
C GLU A 539 17.37 -4.54 3.36
N LEU A 540 16.61 -5.58 3.69
CA LEU A 540 15.24 -5.77 3.20
C LEU A 540 14.21 -5.41 4.27
N ARG A 541 14.31 -4.21 4.84
CA ARG A 541 13.10 -3.59 5.37
C ARG A 541 12.41 -2.91 4.20
N ARG A 542 11.16 -3.32 3.95
CA ARG A 542 10.11 -2.36 3.59
C ARG A 542 10.33 -1.17 4.52
N ASN A 543 10.70 -0.02 3.95
CA ASN A 543 11.28 1.11 4.69
C ASN A 543 10.50 1.54 5.91
#